data_AF-A0A6J8BEE9-F1
#
_entry.id   AF-A0A6J8BEE9-F1
#
_cell.length_a   1.000
_cell.length_b   1.000
_cell.length_c   1.000
_cell.angle_alpha   90.00
_cell.angle_beta   90.00
_cell.angle_gamma   90.00
#
_symmetry.space_group_name_H-M   'P 1'
#
loop_
_entity.id
_entity.type
_entity.pdbx_description
1 polymer ?
#
loop_
_entity_poly.entity_id
_entity_poly.type
_entity_poly.pdbx_seq_one_letter_code
_entity_poly.pdbx_strand_id
1 'polypeptide(L)'
;MSSNGDSDNEGPTVDSENPEERVAARRLRITRRIEAAKRAERGEDLDDAKEAKEELSKSRKQIEASRLRLTKLIEDGVELVTNIRVGCDAREAARRTDEEVKKQDRNGKLKHEGKTMAEKFENITKKWESALQKEIPQSLRAELKQQKDS
;
A
#
# COMPACT_ATOMS: atom_id res chain seq x y z
N MET A 1 48.76 2.92 -57.66
CA MET A 1 49.64 2.52 -56.55
C MET A 1 48.77 1.91 -55.48
N SER A 2 48.98 0.63 -55.18
CA SER A 2 48.28 -0.10 -54.12
C SER A 2 48.64 0.45 -52.75
N SER A 3 47.64 0.69 -51.91
CA SER A 3 47.79 0.81 -50.47
C SER A 3 46.95 -0.30 -49.84
N ASN A 4 47.50 -1.51 -49.79
CA ASN A 4 47.11 -2.51 -48.81
C ASN A 4 47.51 -1.95 -47.44
N GLY A 5 46.53 -1.53 -46.65
CA GLY A 5 46.72 -1.17 -45.25
C GLY A 5 46.19 -2.30 -44.38
N ASP A 6 47.11 -2.92 -43.62
CA ASP A 6 46.91 -3.99 -42.64
C ASP A 6 45.71 -3.76 -41.70
N SER A 7 44.54 -4.31 -42.00
CA SER A 7 43.44 -4.51 -41.04
C SER A 7 43.36 -5.93 -40.49
N ASP A 8 44.21 -6.84 -40.96
CA ASP A 8 44.04 -8.28 -40.75
C ASP A 8 44.80 -8.84 -39.53
N ASN A 9 45.27 -7.99 -38.61
CA ASN A 9 46.08 -8.43 -37.46
C ASN A 9 45.51 -8.04 -36.07
N GLU A 10 44.23 -7.66 -36.01
CA GLU A 10 43.51 -7.55 -34.74
C GLU A 10 42.70 -8.83 -34.53
N GLY A 11 43.07 -9.60 -33.51
CA GLY A 11 42.40 -10.87 -33.20
C GLY A 11 40.89 -10.71 -32.94
N PRO A 12 40.12 -11.82 -32.93
CA PRO A 12 38.67 -11.77 -32.80
C PRO A 12 38.21 -10.95 -31.59
N THR A 13 37.32 -9.96 -31.82
CA THR A 13 36.80 -9.05 -30.78
C THR A 13 35.34 -9.33 -30.43
N VAL A 14 34.97 -9.07 -29.18
CA VAL A 14 33.60 -9.27 -28.66
C VAL A 14 32.61 -8.19 -29.10
N ASP A 15 33.14 -7.06 -29.58
CA ASP A 15 32.36 -5.88 -30.01
C ASP A 15 32.20 -5.83 -31.54
N SER A 16 32.62 -6.87 -32.26
CA SER A 16 32.42 -6.99 -33.72
C SER A 16 30.93 -7.13 -34.08
N GLU A 17 30.54 -6.54 -35.21
CA GLU A 17 29.19 -6.70 -35.77
C GLU A 17 28.96 -8.14 -36.28
N ASN A 18 30.03 -8.86 -36.65
CA ASN A 18 29.99 -10.24 -37.13
C ASN A 18 29.74 -11.25 -35.98
N PRO A 19 28.64 -12.04 -36.01
CA PRO A 19 28.35 -13.04 -34.99
C PRO A 19 29.45 -14.09 -34.80
N GLU A 20 30.12 -14.51 -35.87
CA GLU A 20 31.14 -15.56 -35.81
C GLU A 20 32.41 -15.08 -35.10
N GLU A 21 32.84 -13.85 -35.35
CA GLU A 21 33.96 -13.21 -34.66
C GLU A 21 33.67 -13.03 -33.17
N ARG A 22 32.46 -12.61 -32.79
CA ARG A 22 32.07 -12.53 -31.38
C ARG A 22 32.12 -13.89 -30.69
N VAL A 23 31.68 -14.95 -31.38
CA VAL A 23 31.73 -16.32 -30.84
C VAL A 23 33.18 -16.79 -30.72
N ALA A 24 34.02 -16.54 -31.72
CA ALA A 24 35.44 -16.86 -31.69
C ALA A 24 36.17 -16.11 -30.56
N ALA A 25 35.92 -14.81 -30.40
CA ALA A 25 36.45 -13.98 -29.32
C ALA A 25 36.06 -14.51 -27.94
N ARG A 26 34.78 -14.88 -27.77
CA ARG A 26 34.29 -15.49 -26.52
C ARG A 26 34.95 -16.84 -26.25
N ARG A 27 35.10 -17.69 -27.27
CA ARG A 27 35.79 -18.99 -27.14
C ARG A 27 37.24 -18.78 -26.70
N LEU A 28 37.96 -17.85 -27.33
CA LEU A 28 39.34 -17.51 -27.00
C LEU A 28 39.49 -16.99 -25.56
N ARG A 29 38.54 -16.16 -25.10
CA ARG A 29 38.52 -15.69 -23.71
C ARG A 29 38.29 -16.83 -22.72
N ILE A 30 37.39 -17.76 -23.06
CA ILE A 30 37.10 -18.93 -22.22
C ILE A 30 38.30 -19.86 -22.16
N THR A 31 38.95 -20.15 -23.29
CA THR A 31 40.15 -20.99 -23.32
C THR A 31 41.28 -20.36 -22.52
N ARG A 32 41.55 -19.07 -22.69
CA ARG A 32 42.54 -18.33 -21.87
C ARG A 32 42.24 -18.41 -20.37
N ARG A 33 40.97 -18.24 -19.95
CA ARG A 33 40.59 -18.40 -18.53
C ARG A 33 40.79 -19.82 -18.01
N ILE A 34 40.46 -20.84 -18.81
CA ILE A 34 40.65 -22.24 -18.42
C ILE A 34 42.14 -22.58 -18.31
N GLU A 35 42.96 -22.10 -19.24
CA GLU A 35 44.42 -22.27 -19.22
C GLU A 35 45.06 -21.54 -18.03
N ALA A 36 44.67 -20.29 -17.77
CA ALA A 36 45.09 -19.54 -16.59
C ALA A 36 44.74 -20.26 -15.28
N ALA A 37 43.52 -20.83 -15.16
CA ALA A 37 43.13 -21.60 -13.99
C ALA A 37 43.99 -22.88 -13.81
N LYS A 38 44.28 -23.61 -14.89
CA LYS A 38 45.17 -24.79 -14.88
C LYS A 38 46.61 -24.45 -14.51
N ARG A 39 47.08 -23.25 -14.89
CA ARG A 39 48.43 -22.73 -14.61
C ARG A 39 48.56 -22.27 -13.15
N ALA A 40 47.53 -21.62 -12.63
CA ALA A 40 47.42 -21.25 -11.23
C ALA A 40 47.38 -22.49 -10.30
N GLU A 41 46.66 -23.56 -10.69
CA GLU A 41 46.64 -24.83 -9.94
C GLU A 41 48.01 -25.51 -9.88
N ARG A 42 48.85 -25.28 -10.90
CA ARG A 42 50.25 -25.76 -10.97
C ARG A 42 51.24 -24.86 -10.23
N GLY A 43 50.78 -23.71 -9.72
CA GLY A 43 51.62 -22.73 -9.03
C GLY A 43 52.52 -21.90 -9.94
N GLU A 44 52.31 -21.93 -11.25
CA GLU A 44 53.23 -21.33 -12.24
C GLU A 44 52.96 -19.84 -12.51
N ASP A 45 51.75 -19.32 -12.22
CA ASP A 45 51.43 -17.90 -12.41
C ASP A 45 50.44 -17.37 -11.34
N LEU A 46 50.97 -16.51 -10.46
CA LEU A 46 50.22 -15.90 -9.35
C LEU A 46 49.40 -14.68 -9.77
N ASP A 47 49.72 -14.04 -10.89
CA ASP A 47 49.07 -12.79 -11.32
C ASP A 47 47.75 -13.05 -12.08
N ASP A 48 47.71 -14.04 -12.97
CA ASP A 48 46.48 -14.47 -13.65
C ASP A 48 45.43 -15.01 -12.66
N ALA A 49 45.88 -15.68 -11.61
CA ALA A 49 45.03 -16.15 -10.52
C ALA A 49 44.38 -14.99 -9.73
N LYS A 50 45.08 -13.86 -9.57
CA LYS A 50 44.55 -12.66 -8.92
C LYS A 50 43.51 -11.98 -9.79
N GLU A 51 43.74 -11.85 -11.09
CA GLU A 51 42.78 -11.24 -12.02
C GLU A 51 41.47 -12.04 -12.09
N ALA A 52 41.54 -13.37 -12.21
CA ALA A 52 40.36 -14.23 -12.19
C ALA A 52 39.58 -14.13 -10.86
N LYS A 53 40.29 -14.03 -9.72
CA LYS A 53 39.67 -13.84 -8.40
C LYS A 53 39.03 -12.45 -8.26
N GLU A 54 39.62 -11.42 -8.85
CA GLU A 54 39.05 -10.07 -8.88
C GLU A 54 37.79 -10.00 -9.75
N GLU A 55 37.79 -10.64 -10.93
CA GLU A 55 36.59 -10.75 -11.78
C GLU A 55 35.45 -11.52 -11.07
N LEU A 56 35.77 -12.62 -10.38
CA LEU A 56 34.81 -13.33 -9.53
C LEU A 56 34.30 -12.46 -8.37
N SER A 57 35.13 -11.56 -7.83
CA SER A 57 34.70 -10.59 -6.82
C SER A 57 33.75 -9.55 -7.42
N LYS A 58 34.02 -9.05 -8.63
CA LYS A 58 33.16 -8.10 -9.35
C LYS A 58 31.79 -8.71 -9.67
N SER A 59 31.75 -9.96 -10.14
CA SER A 59 30.50 -10.65 -10.43
C SER A 59 29.68 -10.90 -9.15
N ARG A 60 30.32 -11.29 -8.05
CA ARG A 60 29.65 -11.42 -6.75
C ARG A 60 29.04 -10.10 -6.26
N LYS A 61 29.79 -9.00 -6.37
CA LYS A 61 29.28 -7.65 -6.03
C LYS A 61 28.07 -7.27 -6.89
N GLN A 62 28.11 -7.59 -8.18
CA GLN A 62 26.98 -7.33 -9.09
C GLN A 62 25.75 -8.16 -8.74
N ILE A 63 25.92 -9.44 -8.38
CA ILE A 63 24.82 -10.32 -7.95
C ILE A 63 24.19 -9.80 -6.66
N GLU A 64 24.99 -9.42 -5.67
CA GLU A 64 24.45 -8.87 -4.41
C GLU A 64 23.76 -7.51 -4.63
N ALA A 65 24.32 -6.65 -5.48
CA ALA A 65 23.69 -5.38 -5.83
C ALA A 65 22.34 -5.57 -6.56
N SER A 66 22.26 -6.54 -7.48
CA SER A 66 21.00 -6.84 -8.17
C SER A 66 19.98 -7.45 -7.22
N ARG A 67 20.41 -8.34 -6.34
CA ARG A 67 19.57 -8.94 -5.29
C ARG A 67 18.97 -7.87 -4.39
N LEU A 68 19.79 -6.95 -3.88
CA LEU A 68 19.32 -5.86 -3.02
C LEU A 68 18.29 -4.99 -3.74
N ARG A 69 18.53 -4.66 -5.01
CA ARG A 69 17.61 -3.87 -5.82
C ARG A 69 16.27 -4.58 -6.03
N LEU A 70 16.28 -5.89 -6.26
CA LEU A 70 15.06 -6.68 -6.41
C LEU A 70 14.30 -6.79 -5.09
N THR A 71 14.99 -7.02 -3.98
CA THR A 71 14.39 -7.04 -2.64
C THR A 71 13.71 -5.71 -2.35
N LYS A 72 14.41 -4.60 -2.56
CA LYS A 72 13.83 -3.26 -2.38
C LYS A 72 12.59 -3.05 -3.27
N LEU A 73 12.65 -3.44 -4.54
CA LEU A 73 11.51 -3.30 -5.45
C LEU A 73 10.27 -4.08 -4.96
N ILE A 74 10.49 -5.27 -4.41
CA ILE A 74 9.41 -6.09 -3.83
C ILE A 74 8.85 -5.42 -2.57
N GLU A 75 9.73 -4.95 -1.69
CA GLU A 75 9.35 -4.24 -0.46
C GLU A 75 8.52 -2.98 -0.77
N ASP A 76 9.02 -2.12 -1.65
CA ASP A 76 8.34 -0.89 -2.09
C ASP A 76 6.96 -1.21 -2.72
N GLY A 77 6.87 -2.29 -3.50
CA GLY A 77 5.62 -2.74 -4.12
C GLY A 77 4.60 -3.26 -3.10
N VAL A 78 5.06 -4.03 -2.12
CA VAL A 78 4.22 -4.53 -1.01
C VAL A 78 3.75 -3.37 -0.14
N GLU A 79 4.64 -2.43 0.17
CA GLU A 79 4.32 -1.23 0.94
C GLU A 79 3.24 -0.41 0.23
N LEU A 80 3.38 -0.13 -1.07
CA LEU A 80 2.40 0.63 -1.84
C LEU A 80 1.00 0.01 -1.78
N VAL A 81 0.90 -1.29 -2.05
CA VAL A 81 -0.39 -2.01 -2.03
C VAL A 81 -0.98 -2.01 -0.62
N THR A 82 -0.14 -2.20 0.41
CA THR A 82 -0.56 -2.20 1.80
C THR A 82 -1.07 -0.83 2.23
N ASN A 83 -0.34 0.25 1.91
CA ASN A 83 -0.74 1.62 2.22
C ASN A 83 -2.10 1.98 1.59
N ILE A 84 -2.34 1.55 0.35
CA ILE A 84 -3.65 1.74 -0.30
C ILE A 84 -4.74 0.99 0.44
N ARG A 85 -4.53 -0.29 0.78
CA ARG A 85 -5.51 -1.11 1.51
C ARG A 85 -5.82 -0.52 2.89
N VAL A 86 -4.79 -0.27 3.69
CA VAL A 86 -4.91 0.33 5.03
C VAL A 86 -5.59 1.70 4.95
N GLY A 87 -5.24 2.53 3.96
CA GLY A 87 -5.88 3.82 3.74
C GLY A 87 -7.35 3.72 3.35
N CYS A 88 -7.75 2.69 2.61
CA CYS A 88 -9.17 2.40 2.33
C CYS A 88 -9.89 1.93 3.60
N ASP A 89 -9.32 0.98 4.33
CA ASP A 89 -9.91 0.44 5.56
C ASP A 89 -10.08 1.52 6.64
N ALA A 90 -9.09 2.41 6.80
CA ALA A 90 -9.16 3.54 7.73
C ALA A 90 -10.27 4.53 7.34
N ARG A 91 -10.40 4.86 6.05
CA ARG A 91 -11.47 5.75 5.56
C ARG A 91 -12.85 5.14 5.80
N GLU A 92 -13.00 3.86 5.52
CA GLU A 92 -14.26 3.14 5.70
C GLU A 92 -14.60 2.97 7.19
N ALA A 93 -13.60 2.73 8.05
CA ALA A 93 -13.79 2.72 9.49
C ALA A 93 -14.28 4.08 10.01
N ALA A 94 -13.66 5.18 9.58
CA ALA A 94 -14.08 6.53 9.94
C ALA A 94 -15.51 6.85 9.45
N ARG A 95 -15.87 6.44 8.23
CA ARG A 95 -17.24 6.59 7.72
C ARG A 95 -18.25 5.85 8.59
N ARG A 96 -17.94 4.60 9.00
CA ARG A 96 -18.81 3.81 9.88
C ARG A 96 -18.99 4.47 11.25
N THR A 97 -17.92 4.96 11.86
CA THR A 97 -18.04 5.65 13.16
C THR A 97 -18.90 6.90 13.07
N ASP A 98 -18.73 7.71 12.02
CA ASP A 98 -19.54 8.91 11.81
C ASP A 98 -21.03 8.59 11.61
N GLU A 99 -21.33 7.54 10.85
CA GLU A 99 -22.70 7.08 10.64
C GLU A 99 -23.33 6.53 11.92
N GLU A 100 -22.57 5.80 12.73
CA GLU A 100 -23.02 5.30 14.03
C GLU A 100 -23.33 6.46 14.98
N VAL A 101 -22.47 7.47 15.06
CA VAL A 101 -22.71 8.68 15.88
C VAL A 101 -23.98 9.40 15.43
N LYS A 102 -24.15 9.63 14.12
CA LYS A 102 -25.36 10.27 13.57
C LYS A 102 -26.62 9.45 13.86
N LYS A 103 -26.53 8.12 13.76
CA LYS A 103 -27.63 7.22 14.08
C LYS A 103 -27.98 7.26 15.56
N GLN A 104 -26.97 7.27 16.44
CA GLN A 104 -27.16 7.38 17.88
C GLN A 104 -27.80 8.72 18.26
N ASP A 105 -27.35 9.83 17.69
CA ASP A 105 -27.93 11.17 17.92
C ASP A 105 -29.41 11.22 17.51
N ARG A 106 -29.74 10.77 16.30
CA ARG A 106 -31.13 10.70 15.82
C ARG A 106 -31.99 9.82 16.73
N ASN A 107 -31.50 8.66 17.13
CA ASN A 107 -32.21 7.77 18.05
C ASN A 107 -32.38 8.39 19.44
N GLY A 108 -31.38 9.13 19.92
CA GLY A 108 -31.43 9.87 21.18
C GLY A 108 -32.54 10.93 21.16
N LYS A 109 -32.60 11.72 20.08
CA LYS A 109 -33.66 12.72 19.87
C LYS A 109 -35.04 12.10 19.85
N LEU A 110 -35.25 11.04 19.06
CA LEU A 110 -36.54 10.34 18.99
C LEU A 110 -36.97 9.76 20.36
N LYS A 111 -36.04 9.19 21.12
CA LYS A 111 -36.32 8.68 22.47
C LYS A 111 -36.68 9.80 23.44
N HIS A 112 -35.95 10.92 23.38
CA HIS A 112 -36.22 12.08 24.21
C HIS A 112 -37.59 12.67 23.90
N GLU A 113 -37.89 12.91 22.62
CA GLU A 113 -39.20 13.38 22.17
C GLU A 113 -40.31 12.43 22.60
N GLY A 114 -40.15 11.12 22.42
CA GLY A 114 -41.12 10.11 22.86
C GLY A 114 -41.40 10.19 24.37
N LYS A 115 -40.36 10.32 25.19
CA LYS A 115 -40.49 10.48 26.64
C LYS A 115 -41.22 11.78 27.00
N THR A 116 -40.81 12.90 26.41
CA THR A 116 -41.44 14.20 26.65
C THR A 116 -42.91 14.22 26.19
N MET A 117 -43.24 13.56 25.09
CA MET A 117 -44.63 13.45 24.63
C MET A 117 -45.47 12.56 25.56
N ALA A 118 -44.90 11.45 26.06
CA ALA A 118 -45.57 10.61 27.04
C ALA A 118 -45.87 11.39 28.34
N GLU A 119 -44.89 12.13 28.86
CA GLU A 119 -45.07 12.98 30.05
C GLU A 119 -46.14 14.07 29.82
N LYS A 120 -46.13 14.72 28.66
CA LYS A 120 -47.16 15.71 28.28
C LYS A 120 -48.54 15.08 28.17
N PHE A 121 -48.64 13.90 27.56
CA PHE A 121 -49.90 13.18 27.42
C PHE A 121 -50.46 12.79 28.78
N GLU A 122 -49.63 12.24 29.68
CA GLU A 122 -50.03 11.91 31.05
C GLU A 122 -50.53 13.14 31.81
N ASN A 123 -49.82 14.27 31.69
CA ASN A 123 -50.25 15.53 32.30
C ASN A 123 -51.59 16.03 31.76
N ILE A 124 -51.83 15.89 30.44
CA ILE A 124 -53.11 16.24 29.83
C ILE A 124 -54.21 15.30 30.35
N THR A 125 -53.99 14.00 30.35
CA THR A 125 -54.95 13.00 30.86
C THR A 125 -55.35 13.26 32.31
N LYS A 126 -54.38 13.53 33.20
CA LYS A 126 -54.66 13.91 34.60
C LYS A 126 -55.54 15.15 34.71
N LYS A 127 -55.31 16.16 33.86
CA LYS A 127 -56.16 17.37 33.82
C LYS A 127 -57.57 17.04 33.35
N TRP A 128 -57.74 16.20 32.33
CA TRP A 128 -59.07 15.75 31.87
C TRP A 128 -59.83 14.98 32.94
N GLU A 129 -59.16 14.07 33.66
CA GLU A 129 -59.78 13.34 34.78
C GLU A 129 -60.25 14.30 35.89
N SER A 130 -59.42 15.27 36.28
CA SER A 130 -59.80 16.29 37.26
C SER A 130 -60.96 17.16 36.78
N ALA A 131 -60.97 17.53 35.51
CA ALA A 131 -62.03 18.31 34.89
C ALA A 131 -63.36 17.53 34.84
N LEU A 132 -63.32 16.23 34.55
CA LEU A 132 -64.48 15.35 34.53
C LEU A 132 -65.08 15.12 35.92
N GLN A 133 -64.27 15.11 36.97
CA GLN A 133 -64.74 15.01 38.36
C GLN A 133 -65.52 16.25 38.83
N LYS A 134 -65.45 17.38 38.13
CA LYS A 134 -66.19 18.59 38.47
C LYS A 134 -67.61 18.50 37.92
N GLU A 135 -68.53 18.10 38.80
CA GLU A 135 -69.97 17.91 38.53
C GLU A 135 -70.73 19.18 38.09
N ILE A 136 -70.13 20.38 38.19
CA ILE A 136 -70.80 21.65 37.87
C ILE A 136 -70.27 22.20 36.52
N PRO A 137 -71.09 22.20 35.45
CA PRO A 137 -70.68 22.56 34.08
C PRO A 137 -70.08 23.97 33.90
N GLN A 138 -70.40 24.90 34.80
CA GLN A 138 -69.91 26.28 34.74
C GLN A 138 -68.41 26.38 35.10
N SER A 139 -67.92 25.52 35.99
CA SER A 139 -66.50 25.49 36.40
C SER A 139 -65.60 24.85 35.32
N LEU A 140 -66.08 23.77 34.70
CA LEU A 140 -65.41 23.08 33.59
C LEU A 140 -65.20 24.01 32.38
N ARG A 141 -66.21 24.83 32.06
CA ARG A 141 -66.13 25.79 30.94
C ARG A 141 -65.08 26.88 31.17
N ALA A 142 -64.86 27.31 32.42
CA ALA A 142 -63.84 28.31 32.74
C ALA A 142 -62.42 27.75 32.54
N GLU A 143 -62.17 26.52 33.00
CA GLU A 143 -60.85 25.86 32.87
C GLU A 143 -60.52 25.45 31.43
N LEU A 144 -61.49 24.94 30.66
CA LEU A 144 -61.28 24.67 29.24
C LEU A 144 -60.91 25.93 28.44
N LYS A 145 -61.44 27.09 28.86
CA LYS A 145 -61.09 28.38 28.24
C LYS A 145 -59.67 28.81 28.64
N GLN A 146 -59.31 28.65 29.90
CA GLN A 146 -57.98 28.96 30.41
C GLN A 146 -56.88 28.08 29.80
N GLN A 147 -57.18 26.81 29.52
CA GLN A 147 -56.27 25.89 28.83
C GLN A 147 -56.03 26.25 27.35
N LYS A 148 -57.00 26.90 26.69
CA LYS A 148 -56.88 27.31 25.29
C LYS A 148 -56.01 28.56 25.10
N ASP A 149 -55.92 29.37 26.15
CA ASP A 149 -55.20 30.66 26.17
C ASP A 149 -53.75 30.53 26.71
N SER A 150 -53.32 29.33 27.12
CA SER A 150 -51.93 28.97 27.51
C SER A 150 -51.28 28.06 26.48
#